data_AF-A0A1F6AHR4-F1
#
_entry.id   AF-A0A1F6AHR4-F1
#
_cell.length_a   1.000
_cell.length_b   1.000
_cell.length_c   1.000
_cell.angle_alpha   90.00
_cell.angle_beta   90.00
_cell.angle_gamma   90.00
#
_symmetry.space_group_name_H-M   'P 1'
#
loop_
_entity.id
_entity.type
_entity.pdbx_description
1 polymer ?
#
loop_
_entity_poly.entity_id
_entity_poly.type
_entity_poly.pdbx_seq_one_letter_code
_entity_poly.pdbx_strand_id
1 'polypeptide(L)' 'MNWCFAIINNKLAEVYFKRKGTNVTFIGHCYVDAAEYKTQSEQKAIKEDITKVRLRYSKGKYNPIKH' A
#
# COMPACT_ATOMS: atom_id res chain seq x y z
N MET A 1 10.37 -11.23 -1.19
CA MET A 1 10.01 -9.85 -0.77
C MET A 1 8.69 -9.56 -1.44
N ASN A 2 7.68 -9.16 -0.68
CA ASN A 2 6.33 -8.93 -1.23
C ASN A 2 6.07 -7.43 -1.27
N TRP A 3 5.24 -7.02 -2.21
CA TRP A 3 4.77 -5.66 -2.34
C TRP A 3 3.28 -5.67 -2.67
N CYS A 4 2.58 -4.60 -2.28
CA CYS A 4 1.20 -4.34 -2.67
C CYS A 4 0.96 -2.84 -2.77
N PHE A 5 -0.12 -2.44 -3.41
CA PHE A 5 -0.58 -1.06 -3.35
C PHE A 5 -1.34 -0.80 -2.05
N ALA A 6 -1.14 0.37 -1.47
CA ALA A 6 -1.92 0.84 -0.35
C ALA A 6 -2.09 2.35 -0.43
N ILE A 7 -3.06 2.87 0.32
CA ILE A 7 -3.12 4.31 0.56
C ILE A 7 -2.35 4.60 1.83
N ILE A 8 -1.27 5.39 1.71
CA ILE A 8 -0.53 5.92 2.84
C ILE A 8 -0.76 7.42 2.90
N ASN A 9 -1.28 7.90 4.03
CA ASN A 9 -1.53 9.33 4.24
C ASN A 9 -2.32 9.98 3.09
N ASN A 10 -3.39 9.31 2.65
CA ASN A 10 -4.25 9.70 1.52
C ASN A 10 -3.57 9.77 0.14
N LYS A 11 -2.36 9.21 0.00
CA LYS A 11 -1.64 9.08 -1.28
C LYS A 11 -1.47 7.62 -1.65
N LEU A 12 -1.49 7.32 -2.95
CA LEU A 12 -1.16 6.00 -3.45
C LEU A 12 0.32 5.71 -3.18
N ALA A 13 0.60 4.54 -2.62
CA ALA A 13 1.94 4.10 -2.35
C ALA A 13 2.10 2.60 -2.58
N GLU A 14 3.24 2.22 -3.13
CA GLU A 14 3.71 0.84 -3.14
C GLU A 14 4.33 0.53 -1.79
N VAL A 15 3.82 -0.49 -1.11
CA VAL A 15 4.26 -0.87 0.22
C VAL A 15 5.01 -2.18 0.15
N TYR A 16 6.26 -2.17 0.58
CA TYR A 16 7.10 -3.35 0.68
C TYR A 16 6.95 -3.98 2.05
N PHE A 17 6.63 -5.28 2.09
CA PHE A 17 6.47 -6.01 3.33
C PHE A 17 7.10 -7.40 3.27
N LYS A 18 7.48 -7.88 4.45
CA LYS A 18 7.88 -9.27 4.69
C LYS A 18 6.78 -9.93 5.49
N ARG A 19 6.34 -11.09 5.01
CA ARG A 19 5.45 -11.97 5.77
C ARG A 19 6.29 -13.09 6.37
N LYS A 20 6.23 -13.25 7.70
CA LYS A 20 6.84 -14.37 8.43
C LYS A 20 5.73 -15.07 9.21
N GLY A 21 5.17 -16.13 8.63
CA GLY A 21 3.98 -16.81 9.16
C GLY A 21 2.74 -15.90 9.11
N THR A 22 2.13 -15.68 10.27
CA THR A 22 0.98 -14.77 10.44
C THR A 22 1.39 -13.31 10.61
N ASN A 23 2.66 -13.03 10.89
CA ASN A 23 3.15 -11.68 11.10
C ASN A 23 3.52 -11.02 9.77
N VAL A 24 3.01 -9.80 9.57
CA VAL A 24 3.36 -8.93 8.43
C VAL A 24 4.17 -7.76 8.97
N THR A 25 5.37 -7.57 8.42
CA THR A 25 6.26 -6.46 8.77
C THR A 25 6.44 -5.58 7.56
N PHE A 26 5.97 -4.35 7.65
CA PHE A 26 6.20 -3.32 6.64
C PHE A 26 7.64 -2.83 6.73
N ILE A 27 8.33 -2.79 5.59
CA ILE A 27 9.75 -2.42 5.47
C ILE A 27 9.88 -0.98 5.01
N GLY A 28 9.05 -0.59 4.05
CA GLY A 28 9.14 0.69 3.37
C GLY A 28 7.93 0.91 2.48
N HIS A 29 7.77 2.14 2.01
CA HIS A 29 6.82 2.46 0.97
C HIS A 29 7.42 3.50 0.02
N CYS A 30 6.94 3.50 -1.22
CA CYS A 30 7.24 4.52 -2.21
C CYS A 30 5.92 5.16 -2.65
N TYR A 31 5.84 6.49 -2.68
CA TYR A 31 4.68 7.16 -3.23
C TYR A 31 4.73 7.06 -4.75
N VAL A 32 3.62 6.65 -5.35
CA VAL A 32 3.48 6.51 -6.80
C VAL A 32 2.23 7.23 -7.26
N ASP A 33 2.26 7.73 -8.50
CA ASP A 33 1.10 8.40 -9.08
C ASP A 33 0.25 7.40 -9.85
N ALA A 34 -1.06 7.40 -9.59
CA ALA A 34 -1.99 6.51 -10.28
C ALA A 34 -2.02 6.77 -11.80
N ALA A 35 -1.68 7.99 -12.24
CA ALA A 35 -1.65 8.37 -13.65
C ALA A 35 -0.51 7.70 -14.44
N GLU A 36 0.54 7.21 -13.77
CA GLU A 36 1.61 6.45 -14.44
C GLU A 36 1.13 5.06 -14.88
N TYR A 37 0.13 4.51 -14.18
CA TYR A 37 -0.48 3.22 -14.47
C TYR A 37 -1.63 3.39 -15.48
N LYS A 38 -1.27 3.32 -16.77
CA LYS A 38 -2.20 3.57 -17.88
C LYS A 38 -3.08 2.37 -18.25
N THR A 39 -2.73 1.16 -17.80
CA THR A 39 -3.48 -0.05 -18.16
C THR A 39 -4.70 -0.22 -17.26
N GLN A 40 -5.86 -0.56 -17.84
CA GLN A 40 -7.09 -0.81 -17.09
C GLN A 40 -6.92 -1.89 -16.00
N SER A 41 -6.12 -2.92 -16.28
CA SER A 41 -5.82 -3.99 -15.32
C SER A 41 -5.07 -3.49 -14.08
N GLU A 42 -4.10 -2.58 -14.26
CA GLU A 42 -3.33 -2.00 -13.16
C GLU A 42 -4.19 -1.06 -12.33
N GLN A 43 -5.01 -0.22 -12.97
CA GLN A 43 -5.93 0.66 -12.27
C GLN A 43 -6.98 -0.12 -11.47
N LYS A 44 -7.44 -1.26 -12.00
CA LYS A 44 -8.35 -2.15 -11.30
C LYS A 44 -7.67 -2.80 -10.09
N ALA A 45 -6.44 -3.31 -10.24
CA ALA A 45 -5.65 -3.84 -9.14
C ALA A 45 -5.42 -2.79 -8.05
N ILE A 46 -5.00 -1.57 -8.43
CA ILE A 46 -4.85 -0.44 -7.51
C ILE A 46 -6.16 -0.18 -6.78
N LYS A 47 -7.30 -0.07 -7.49
CA LYS A 47 -8.61 0.15 -6.86
C LYS A 47 -8.99 -0.95 -5.87
N GLU A 48 -8.76 -2.22 -6.20
CA GLU A 48 -9.08 -3.33 -5.31
C GLU A 48 -8.19 -3.34 -4.06
N ASP A 49 -6.90 -3.08 -4.21
CA ASP A 49 -5.93 -3.05 -3.12
C ASP A 49 -6.10 -1.82 -2.19
N ILE A 50 -6.26 -0.61 -2.76
CA ILE A 50 -6.43 0.64 -1.97
C ILE A 50 -7.70 0.64 -1.11
N THR A 51 -8.70 -0.15 -1.49
CA THR A 51 -9.96 -0.27 -0.73
C THR A 51 -9.74 -1.14 0.51
N LYS A 52 -8.85 -2.13 0.43
CA LYS A 52 -8.58 -3.09 1.51
C LYS A 52 -7.49 -2.60 2.47
N VAL A 53 -6.52 -1.86 1.97
CA VAL A 53 -5.32 -1.49 2.74
C VAL A 53 -5.13 0.03 2.76
N ARG A 54 -5.59 0.64 3.86
CA ARG A 54 -5.31 2.04 4.19
C ARG A 54 -4.45 2.12 5.44
N LEU A 55 -3.32 2.81 5.31
CA LEU A 55 -2.32 2.95 6.35
C LEU A 55 -2.05 4.45 6.60
N ARG A 56 -1.79 4.80 7.84
CA ARG A 56 -1.22 6.08 8.23
C ARG A 56 0.23 5.85 8.61
N TYR A 57 1.16 6.49 7.89
CA TYR A 57 2.56 6.46 8.24
C TYR A 57 2.93 7.71 9.03
N SER A 58 3.32 7.54 10.28
CA SER A 58 3.72 8.65 11.16
C SER A 58 4.79 8.19 12.15
N LYS A 59 5.82 9.02 12.36
CA LYS A 59 6.93 8.73 13.30
C LYS A 59 7.57 7.34 13.09
N GLY A 60 7.76 6.94 11.84
CA GLY A 60 8.37 5.65 11.50
C GLY A 60 7.46 4.43 11.62
N LYS A 61 6.18 4.60 11.98
CA LYS A 61 5.24 3.50 12.22
C LYS A 61 4.08 3.53 11.21
N TYR A 62 3.66 2.34 10.77
CA TYR A 62 2.49 2.13 9.93
C TYR A 62 1.30 1.74 10.81
N ASN A 63 0.26 2.57 10.82
CA ASN A 63 -0.97 2.32 11.57
C ASN A 63 -2.11 2.05 10.58
N PRO A 64 -2.82 0.91 10.66
CA PRO A 64 -3.99 0.68 9.82
C PRO A 64 -5.09 1.68 10.17
N ILE A 65 -5.67 2.31 9.14
CA ILE A 65 -6.87 3.12 9.27
C ILE A 65 -8.03 2.16 9.05
N LYS A 66 -8.63 1.69 10.15
CA LYS A 66 -9.87 0.89 10.07
C LYS A 66 -10.99 1.81 9.61
N HIS A 67 -11.77 1.32 8.64
CA HIS A 67 -13.00 1.96 8.18
C HIS A 67 -14.13 1.76 9.19
#